data_AF-A0A4Y3PRL4-F1
#
_entry.id   AF-A0A4Y3PRL4-F1
#
_cell.length_a   1.000
_cell.length_b   1.000
_cell.length_c   1.000
_cell.angle_alpha   90.00
_cell.angle_beta   90.00
_cell.angle_gamma   90.00
#
_symmetry.space_group_name_H-M   'P 1'
#
loop_
_entity.id
_entity.type
_entity.pdbx_description
1 polymer ?
#
loop_
_entity_poly.entity_id
_entity_poly.type
_entity_poly.pdbx_seq_one_letter_code
_entity_poly.pdbx_strand_id
1 'polypeptide(L)'
;MDKRKRFGWAVILACVLIAGGAGPALAEEVRQPQQQPGVFEEIQIKRQDVTGDGKPDVVTLLGQRFAADSPYFEKLKVMVQDPVAKKTTFFTTAYGGYQPDMAFCDFIGNGTKQILVQAPTGGSGGTSDFYLFSNKDNKPVVLPVPQPLTISGSYQDNYKVPILIKETNQTTVLDLSDRKKIYEENGVYKNGKLVTPTDVMPNSFSVLAPVDENRDGICELKGVQRVSGVANADTIAYVESLWKWDKTSWKLQKAEVKKAEM
;
A
#
# COMPACT_ATOMS: atom_id res chain seq x y z
N MET A 1 13.38 48.65 42.62
CA MET A 1 12.72 47.44 42.10
C MET A 1 13.54 46.99 40.90
N ASP A 2 14.43 46.02 41.10
CA ASP A 2 14.20 44.57 40.90
C ASP A 2 13.98 44.22 39.42
N LYS A 3 14.67 43.29 38.77
CA LYS A 3 15.87 42.49 39.08
C LYS A 3 16.22 41.70 37.82
N ARG A 4 17.52 41.63 37.51
CA ARG A 4 18.29 40.47 36.96
C ARG A 4 17.82 39.84 35.64
N LYS A 5 18.53 40.01 34.51
CA LYS A 5 19.85 39.41 34.13
C LYS A 5 19.96 37.89 34.34
N ARG A 6 20.31 37.17 33.26
CA ARG A 6 21.46 36.24 33.10
C ARG A 6 21.51 35.72 31.64
N PHE A 7 22.57 36.02 30.87
CA PHE A 7 23.81 35.20 30.70
C PHE A 7 23.48 33.83 30.09
N GLY A 8 23.94 33.42 28.90
CA GLY A 8 25.19 33.70 28.18
C GLY A 8 26.13 32.50 28.28
N TRP A 9 27.06 32.40 27.30
CA TRP A 9 28.27 31.57 27.28
C TRP A 9 28.09 30.13 26.80
N ALA A 10 29.04 29.47 26.16
CA ALA A 10 30.27 29.83 25.46
C ALA A 10 30.76 28.51 24.84
N VAL A 11 31.43 28.60 23.70
CA VAL A 11 32.23 27.50 23.15
C VAL A 11 33.34 27.17 24.15
N ILE A 12 33.40 25.93 24.60
CA ILE A 12 34.61 25.37 25.22
C ILE A 12 35.16 24.34 24.24
N LEU A 13 36.21 24.76 23.53
CA LEU A 13 37.15 23.86 22.87
C LEU A 13 38.00 23.23 23.96
N ALA A 14 37.81 21.94 24.22
CA ALA A 14 38.74 21.16 25.02
C ALA A 14 39.67 20.40 24.05
N CYS A 15 40.87 20.94 23.85
CA CYS A 15 42.00 20.17 23.33
C CYS A 15 42.41 19.15 24.39
N VAL A 16 42.16 17.88 24.14
CA VAL A 16 42.85 16.79 24.83
C VAL A 16 43.80 16.15 23.83
N LEU A 17 45.10 16.36 24.05
CA LEU A 17 46.16 15.58 23.43
C LEU A 17 46.18 14.19 24.08
N ILE A 18 45.76 13.16 23.35
CA ILE A 18 46.12 11.78 23.66
C ILE A 18 46.98 11.29 22.51
N ALA A 19 48.27 11.11 22.80
CA ALA A 19 49.17 10.33 21.98
C ALA A 19 48.93 8.84 22.27
N GLY A 20 48.74 8.02 21.23
CA GLY A 20 48.85 6.57 21.35
C GLY A 20 48.04 5.76 20.33
N GLY A 21 48.74 5.06 19.44
CA GLY A 21 48.29 3.79 18.87
C GLY A 21 47.52 3.84 17.54
N ALA A 22 48.23 3.59 16.45
CA ALA A 22 47.66 3.38 15.11
C ALA A 22 47.01 2.00 14.97
N GLY A 23 45.76 1.98 14.53
CA GLY A 23 45.08 0.84 13.92
C GLY A 23 44.11 1.38 12.87
N PRO A 24 43.87 0.71 11.73
CA PRO A 24 43.01 1.25 10.70
C PRO A 24 41.56 1.13 11.18
N ALA A 25 41.00 2.24 11.67
CA ALA A 25 39.56 2.36 11.83
C ALA A 25 38.95 2.44 10.44
N LEU A 26 38.12 1.45 10.10
CA LEU A 26 37.20 1.52 8.97
C LEU A 26 36.37 2.79 9.15
N ALA A 27 36.58 3.76 8.26
CA ALA A 27 35.81 4.99 8.26
C ALA A 27 34.35 4.64 8.01
N GLU A 28 33.50 4.80 9.03
CA GLU A 28 32.06 4.97 8.81
C GLU A 28 31.88 6.22 7.95
N GLU A 29 31.57 6.00 6.68
CA GLU A 29 31.10 7.04 5.79
C GLU A 29 29.82 7.63 6.40
N VAL A 30 29.96 8.78 7.05
CA VAL A 30 28.85 9.61 7.50
C VAL A 30 28.06 9.98 6.24
N ARG A 31 26.99 9.23 5.95
CA ARG A 31 26.01 9.61 4.92
C ARG A 31 25.45 10.97 5.33
N GLN A 32 25.88 12.02 4.62
CA GLN A 32 25.28 13.33 4.77
C GLN A 32 23.78 13.20 4.48
N PRO A 33 22.88 13.88 5.24
CA PRO A 33 21.47 13.91 4.90
C PRO A 33 21.32 14.57 3.53
N GLN A 34 21.04 13.76 2.50
CA GLN A 34 20.70 14.27 1.17
C GLN A 34 19.51 15.22 1.34
N GLN A 35 19.66 16.46 0.88
CA GLN A 35 18.58 17.45 0.92
C GLN A 35 17.36 16.86 0.20
N GLN A 36 16.26 16.70 0.94
CA GLN A 36 14.95 16.34 0.38
C GLN A 36 14.61 17.33 -0.74
N PRO A 37 14.14 16.87 -1.90
CA PRO A 37 13.42 17.76 -2.80
C PRO A 37 12.16 18.20 -2.05
N GLY A 38 12.12 19.44 -1.56
CA GLY A 38 10.92 20.04 -0.97
C GLY A 38 9.82 20.35 -2.00
N VAL A 39 10.01 19.92 -3.25
CA VAL A 39 9.17 20.22 -4.40
C VAL A 39 8.38 18.96 -4.74
N PHE A 40 7.06 19.13 -4.92
CA PHE A 40 6.22 18.10 -5.50
C PHE A 40 6.44 18.05 -7.00
N GLU A 41 6.68 16.87 -7.55
CA GLU A 41 6.73 16.62 -8.98
C GLU A 41 5.41 16.00 -9.47
N GLU A 42 5.10 16.23 -10.74
CA GLU A 42 3.95 15.64 -11.41
C GLU A 42 4.25 14.18 -11.76
N ILE A 43 3.51 13.26 -11.18
CA ILE A 43 3.61 11.83 -11.48
C ILE A 43 2.68 11.48 -12.64
N GLN A 44 1.44 11.96 -12.60
CA GLN A 44 0.44 11.68 -13.62
C GLN A 44 -0.58 12.82 -13.72
N ILE A 45 -0.98 13.16 -14.95
CA ILE A 45 -2.06 14.11 -15.23
C ILE A 45 -3.16 13.39 -16.02
N LYS A 46 -4.41 13.59 -15.62
CA LYS A 46 -5.60 13.06 -16.30
C LYS A 46 -6.65 14.14 -16.45
N ARG A 47 -7.45 14.04 -17.52
CA ARG A 47 -8.63 14.89 -17.73
C ARG A 47 -9.88 14.06 -17.51
N GLN A 48 -10.63 14.40 -16.47
CA GLN A 48 -11.81 13.65 -16.08
C GLN A 48 -12.76 14.57 -15.31
N ASP A 49 -14.05 14.53 -15.65
CA ASP A 49 -15.10 15.15 -14.83
C ASP A 49 -15.23 14.36 -13.51
N VAL A 50 -14.76 14.95 -12.42
CA VAL A 50 -14.81 14.45 -11.04
C VAL A 50 -15.56 15.41 -10.10
N THR A 51 -16.00 16.57 -10.62
CA THR A 51 -16.85 17.54 -9.93
C THR A 51 -18.33 17.37 -10.27
N GLY A 52 -18.66 16.76 -11.41
CA GLY A 52 -20.01 16.43 -11.84
C GLY A 52 -20.72 17.52 -12.63
N ASP A 53 -19.99 18.47 -13.22
CA ASP A 53 -20.54 19.61 -13.97
C ASP A 53 -20.65 19.35 -15.50
N GLY A 54 -20.24 18.16 -15.96
CA GLY A 54 -20.24 17.76 -17.37
C GLY A 54 -19.03 18.26 -18.16
N LYS A 55 -18.06 18.93 -17.53
CA LYS A 55 -16.80 19.37 -18.14
C LYS A 55 -15.60 18.65 -17.49
N PRO A 56 -14.60 18.22 -18.27
CA PRO A 56 -13.44 17.55 -17.69
C PRO A 56 -12.62 18.49 -16.79
N ASP A 57 -12.40 18.08 -15.54
CA ASP A 57 -11.40 18.68 -14.65
C ASP A 57 -9.98 18.22 -15.04
N VAL A 58 -8.97 18.97 -14.59
CA VAL A 58 -7.57 18.51 -14.62
C VAL A 58 -7.24 17.90 -13.26
N VAL A 59 -6.97 16.61 -13.23
CA VAL A 59 -6.57 15.87 -12.03
C VAL A 59 -5.09 15.51 -12.13
N THR A 60 -4.30 15.96 -11.16
CA THR A 60 -2.84 15.75 -11.13
C THR A 60 -2.44 14.99 -9.87
N LEU A 61 -1.84 13.82 -10.03
CA LEU A 61 -1.15 13.11 -8.96
C LEU A 61 0.26 13.69 -8.83
N LEU A 62 0.54 14.21 -7.64
CA LEU A 62 1.79 14.87 -7.28
C LEU A 62 2.52 14.04 -6.23
N GLY A 63 3.83 13.95 -6.33
CA GLY A 63 4.66 13.22 -5.38
C GLY A 63 5.84 14.04 -4.91
N GLN A 64 6.18 13.91 -3.64
CA GLN A 64 7.44 14.42 -3.10
C GLN A 64 8.39 13.23 -2.93
N ARG A 65 9.52 13.22 -3.66
CA ARG A 65 10.51 12.15 -3.53
C ARG A 65 11.16 12.19 -2.16
N PHE A 66 11.46 11.01 -1.62
CA PHE A 66 12.22 10.90 -0.37
C PHE A 66 13.65 11.46 -0.50
N ALA A 67 14.30 11.20 -1.64
CA ALA A 67 15.60 11.76 -2.04
C ALA A 67 15.60 11.95 -3.57
N ALA A 68 16.51 12.77 -4.09
CA ALA A 68 16.51 13.16 -5.51
C ALA A 68 16.56 11.96 -6.49
N ASP A 69 17.25 10.89 -6.13
CA ASP A 69 17.41 9.65 -6.88
C ASP A 69 16.51 8.50 -6.37
N SER A 70 15.67 8.76 -5.37
CA SER A 70 14.80 7.73 -4.80
C SER A 70 13.60 7.44 -5.70
N PRO A 71 13.30 6.16 -6.00
CA PRO A 71 12.05 5.77 -6.65
C PRO A 71 10.84 5.81 -5.71
N TYR A 72 11.06 6.06 -4.41
CA TYR A 72 10.02 6.17 -3.39
C TYR A 72 9.60 7.62 -3.20
N PHE A 73 8.29 7.87 -3.26
CA PHE A 73 7.69 9.13 -2.84
C PHE A 73 7.35 9.04 -1.35
N GLU A 74 7.79 10.02 -0.55
CA GLU A 74 7.45 10.08 0.88
C GLU A 74 6.06 10.66 1.15
N LYS A 75 5.55 11.49 0.24
CA LYS A 75 4.22 12.11 0.31
C LYS A 75 3.57 12.16 -1.05
N LEU A 76 2.25 11.94 -1.10
CA LEU A 76 1.46 12.11 -2.31
C LEU A 76 0.36 13.15 -2.07
N LYS A 77 0.01 13.86 -3.14
CA LYS A 77 -1.12 14.77 -3.21
C LYS A 77 -1.87 14.57 -4.50
N VAL A 78 -3.19 14.78 -4.46
CA VAL A 78 -4.01 14.89 -5.66
C VAL A 78 -4.52 16.31 -5.76
N MET A 79 -4.23 16.97 -6.86
CA MET A 79 -4.77 18.29 -7.19
C MET A 79 -5.89 18.12 -8.21
N VAL A 80 -7.06 18.73 -7.95
CA VAL A 80 -8.19 18.80 -8.87
C VAL A 80 -8.42 20.25 -9.24
N GLN A 81 -8.37 20.58 -10.52
CA GLN A 81 -8.63 21.91 -11.05
C GLN A 81 -9.88 21.90 -11.92
N ASP A 82 -10.91 22.57 -11.43
CA ASP A 82 -12.17 22.80 -12.12
C ASP A 82 -12.08 24.10 -12.93
N PRO A 83 -12.08 24.04 -14.27
CA PRO A 83 -11.97 25.23 -15.11
C PRO A 83 -13.27 26.06 -15.16
N VAL A 84 -14.43 25.46 -14.90
CA VAL A 84 -15.74 26.13 -14.93
C VAL A 84 -15.92 26.95 -13.66
N ALA A 85 -15.76 26.32 -12.50
CA ALA A 85 -15.84 27.02 -11.21
C ALA A 85 -14.57 27.85 -10.90
N LYS A 86 -13.48 27.67 -11.67
CA LYS A 86 -12.16 28.25 -11.42
C LYS A 86 -11.64 27.91 -10.02
N LYS A 87 -11.89 26.69 -9.57
CA LYS A 87 -11.56 26.22 -8.22
C LYS A 87 -10.46 25.16 -8.28
N THR A 88 -9.61 25.16 -7.27
CA THR A 88 -8.59 24.12 -7.09
C THR A 88 -8.76 23.49 -5.72
N THR A 89 -8.75 22.17 -5.69
CA THR A 89 -8.90 21.36 -4.49
C THR A 89 -7.74 20.40 -4.36
N PHE A 90 -7.32 20.10 -3.13
CA PHE A 90 -6.20 19.21 -2.84
C PHE A 90 -6.63 18.08 -1.90
N PHE A 91 -6.15 16.88 -2.19
CA PHE A 91 -6.15 15.74 -1.27
C PHE A 91 -4.71 15.41 -0.90
N THR A 92 -4.49 14.98 0.34
CA THR A 92 -3.18 14.51 0.82
C THR A 92 -3.34 13.08 1.30
N THR A 93 -2.40 12.22 0.94
CA THR A 93 -2.37 10.84 1.44
C THR A 93 -1.64 10.78 2.78
N ALA A 94 -1.95 9.77 3.60
CA ALA A 94 -1.26 9.58 4.87
C ALA A 94 0.20 9.13 4.65
N TYR A 95 0.40 8.28 3.65
CA TYR A 95 1.69 7.72 3.27
C TYR A 95 1.96 7.90 1.78
N GLY A 96 3.23 7.77 1.42
CA GLY A 96 3.69 7.73 0.05
C GLY A 96 3.74 6.31 -0.52
N GLY A 97 4.63 6.08 -1.49
CA GLY A 97 4.77 4.77 -2.14
C GLY A 97 5.68 4.78 -3.36
N TYR A 98 5.94 3.59 -3.88
CA TYR A 98 6.63 3.36 -5.15
C TYR A 98 5.61 3.37 -6.29
N GLN A 99 5.97 3.98 -7.43
CA GLN A 99 5.16 3.95 -8.65
C GLN A 99 3.64 4.16 -8.41
N PRO A 100 3.25 5.21 -7.67
CA PRO A 100 1.84 5.45 -7.38
C PRO A 100 1.09 5.78 -8.68
N ASP A 101 -0.17 5.38 -8.74
CA ASP A 101 -1.06 5.60 -9.88
C ASP A 101 -2.46 6.00 -9.40
N MET A 102 -3.27 6.53 -10.31
CA MET A 102 -4.67 6.85 -10.05
C MET A 102 -5.62 6.34 -11.14
N ALA A 103 -6.76 5.84 -10.69
CA ALA A 103 -7.86 5.37 -11.52
C ALA A 103 -9.16 6.11 -11.18
N PHE A 104 -10.12 6.09 -12.11
CA PHE A 104 -11.35 6.88 -12.02
C PHE A 104 -12.56 6.04 -12.36
N CYS A 105 -13.54 6.01 -11.47
CA CYS A 105 -14.87 5.45 -11.74
C CYS A 105 -15.91 6.03 -10.77
N ASP A 106 -17.19 5.96 -11.12
CA ASP A 106 -18.25 6.19 -10.13
C ASP A 106 -18.34 4.95 -9.25
N PHE A 107 -17.75 4.99 -8.06
CA PHE A 107 -17.69 3.84 -7.15
C PHE A 107 -18.87 3.80 -6.19
N ILE A 108 -19.53 4.94 -5.97
CA ILE A 108 -20.59 5.08 -4.98
C ILE A 108 -21.97 5.37 -5.59
N GLY A 109 -22.07 5.35 -6.91
CA GLY A 109 -23.32 5.48 -7.68
C GLY A 109 -23.92 6.88 -7.59
N ASN A 110 -23.11 7.93 -7.49
CA ASN A 110 -23.60 9.30 -7.31
C ASN A 110 -23.56 10.13 -8.61
N GLY A 111 -23.23 9.52 -9.75
CA GLY A 111 -23.14 10.16 -11.05
C GLY A 111 -21.84 10.94 -11.29
N THR A 112 -20.85 10.83 -10.39
CA THR A 112 -19.57 11.53 -10.49
C THR A 112 -18.45 10.54 -10.21
N LYS A 113 -17.37 10.57 -11.00
CA LYS A 113 -16.25 9.66 -10.77
C LYS A 113 -15.45 10.06 -9.52
N GLN A 114 -15.15 9.09 -8.68
CA GLN A 114 -14.16 9.22 -7.61
C GLN A 114 -12.77 8.85 -8.14
N ILE A 115 -11.75 9.27 -7.38
CA ILE A 115 -10.34 9.12 -7.69
C ILE A 115 -9.79 8.07 -6.72
N LEU A 116 -9.43 6.89 -7.24
CA LEU A 116 -8.72 5.86 -6.49
C LEU A 116 -7.23 6.03 -6.72
N VAL A 117 -6.48 6.35 -5.66
CA VAL A 117 -5.01 6.36 -5.68
C VAL A 117 -4.52 5.05 -5.08
N GLN A 118 -3.58 4.40 -5.77
CA GLN A 118 -2.86 3.23 -5.28
C GLN A 118 -1.37 3.55 -5.20
N ALA A 119 -0.74 3.18 -4.08
CA ALA A 119 0.67 3.43 -3.82
C ALA A 119 1.34 2.19 -3.22
N PRO A 120 2.01 1.35 -4.04
CA PRO A 120 2.81 0.24 -3.56
C PRO A 120 3.75 0.62 -2.41
N THR A 121 3.68 -0.09 -1.29
CA THR A 121 4.50 0.20 -0.09
C THR A 121 5.93 -0.32 -0.24
N GLY A 122 6.14 -1.24 -1.20
CA GLY A 122 7.39 -1.98 -1.37
C GLY A 122 7.54 -3.12 -0.35
N GLY A 123 8.77 -3.63 -0.23
CA GLY A 123 9.10 -4.76 0.64
C GLY A 123 8.62 -6.11 0.10
N SER A 124 8.96 -7.18 0.82
CA SER A 124 8.70 -8.54 0.35
C SER A 124 7.22 -8.92 0.32
N GLY A 125 6.37 -8.22 1.09
CA GLY A 125 4.92 -8.49 1.20
C GLY A 125 4.11 -8.11 -0.05
N GLY A 126 4.64 -7.20 -0.88
CA GLY A 126 3.98 -6.78 -2.13
C GLY A 126 2.63 -6.06 -1.91
N THR A 127 2.49 -5.32 -0.81
CA THR A 127 1.27 -4.60 -0.46
C THR A 127 1.25 -3.19 -1.03
N SER A 128 0.07 -2.58 -1.09
CA SER A 128 -0.13 -1.18 -1.47
C SER A 128 -1.02 -0.46 -0.48
N ASP A 129 -0.82 0.85 -0.35
CA ASP A 129 -1.76 1.75 0.28
C ASP A 129 -2.77 2.28 -0.74
N PHE A 130 -3.99 2.53 -0.29
CA PHE A 130 -5.11 2.94 -1.15
C PHE A 130 -5.88 4.10 -0.56
N TYR A 131 -6.27 5.04 -1.42
CA TYR A 131 -7.02 6.22 -1.03
C TYR A 131 -8.14 6.47 -2.03
N LEU A 132 -9.35 6.73 -1.55
CA LEU A 132 -10.50 7.01 -2.40
C LEU A 132 -10.99 8.44 -2.11
N PHE A 133 -11.06 9.27 -3.15
CA PHE A 133 -11.44 10.67 -3.04
C PHE A 133 -12.65 11.00 -3.89
N SER A 134 -13.53 11.85 -3.36
CA SER A 134 -14.62 12.48 -4.10
C SER A 134 -14.47 13.98 -4.08
N ASN A 135 -14.72 14.64 -5.21
CA ASN A 135 -14.74 16.10 -5.30
C ASN A 135 -16.06 16.63 -5.90
N LYS A 136 -17.15 15.86 -5.77
CA LYS A 136 -18.47 16.25 -6.29
C LYS A 136 -18.87 17.65 -5.81
N ASP A 137 -19.35 18.50 -6.72
CA ASP A 137 -19.69 19.90 -6.50
C ASP A 137 -18.55 20.72 -5.87
N ASN A 138 -17.29 20.35 -6.14
CA ASN A 138 -16.11 20.90 -5.48
C ASN A 138 -16.13 20.79 -3.94
N LYS A 139 -16.72 19.73 -3.40
CA LYS A 139 -16.72 19.41 -1.97
C LYS A 139 -15.79 18.21 -1.73
N PRO A 140 -14.52 18.43 -1.33
CA PRO A 140 -13.59 17.34 -1.12
C PRO A 140 -14.04 16.44 0.03
N VAL A 141 -14.09 15.14 -0.24
CA VAL A 141 -14.38 14.09 0.75
C VAL A 141 -13.40 12.94 0.55
N VAL A 142 -12.83 12.46 1.66
CA VAL A 142 -12.10 11.19 1.69
C VAL A 142 -13.09 10.08 2.01
N LEU A 143 -13.15 9.07 1.17
CA LEU A 143 -14.04 7.92 1.31
C LEU A 143 -13.23 6.70 1.79
N PRO A 144 -13.83 5.79 2.57
CA PRO A 144 -13.16 4.56 2.95
C PRO A 144 -12.97 3.66 1.73
N VAL A 145 -11.89 2.88 1.75
CA VAL A 145 -11.69 1.71 0.87
C VAL A 145 -12.13 0.44 1.62
N PRO A 146 -12.46 -0.66 0.91
CA PRO A 146 -12.71 -1.93 1.58
C PRO A 146 -11.51 -2.35 2.42
N GLN A 147 -11.77 -3.08 3.51
CA GLN A 147 -10.70 -3.67 4.32
C GLN A 147 -10.29 -5.03 3.73
N PRO A 148 -9.01 -5.41 3.85
CA PRO A 148 -8.57 -6.75 3.48
C PRO A 148 -9.36 -7.82 4.24
N LEU A 149 -9.61 -8.95 3.58
CA LEU A 149 -10.23 -10.11 4.19
C LEU A 149 -9.35 -10.70 5.28
N THR A 150 -9.99 -11.20 6.33
CA THR A 150 -9.34 -11.90 7.42
C THR A 150 -9.14 -13.35 7.02
N ILE A 151 -7.91 -13.69 6.67
CA ILE A 151 -7.52 -15.02 6.20
C ILE A 151 -6.75 -15.75 7.30
N SER A 152 -7.00 -17.03 7.46
CA SER A 152 -6.22 -17.90 8.34
C SER A 152 -6.00 -19.27 7.69
N GLY A 153 -4.92 -19.93 8.07
CA GLY A 153 -4.59 -21.26 7.59
C GLY A 153 -3.32 -21.77 8.25
N SER A 154 -3.18 -23.09 8.30
CA SER A 154 -2.01 -23.74 8.87
C SER A 154 -1.65 -24.93 8.01
N TYR A 155 -0.35 -25.18 7.85
CA TYR A 155 0.15 -26.35 7.15
C TYR A 155 -0.34 -27.63 7.85
N GLN A 156 -0.63 -28.65 7.06
CA GLN A 156 -1.03 -29.98 7.51
C GLN A 156 -0.18 -31.04 6.82
N ASP A 157 -0.23 -32.29 7.32
CA ASP A 157 0.40 -33.42 6.66
C ASP A 157 -0.01 -33.55 5.18
N ASN A 158 0.85 -34.19 4.40
CA ASN A 158 0.70 -34.41 2.97
C ASN A 158 0.60 -33.11 2.14
N TYR A 159 1.36 -32.09 2.54
CA TYR A 159 1.49 -30.80 1.84
C TYR A 159 0.15 -30.09 1.63
N LYS A 160 -0.81 -30.30 2.54
CA LYS A 160 -2.12 -29.67 2.48
C LYS A 160 -2.15 -28.41 3.34
N VAL A 161 -2.79 -27.36 2.83
CA VAL A 161 -2.96 -26.11 3.57
C VAL A 161 -4.40 -25.62 3.41
N PRO A 162 -5.30 -25.84 4.39
CA PRO A 162 -6.60 -25.18 4.41
C PRO A 162 -6.46 -23.67 4.61
N ILE A 163 -7.09 -22.90 3.72
CA ILE A 163 -7.20 -21.45 3.79
C ILE A 163 -8.66 -21.09 4.06
N LEU A 164 -8.92 -20.52 5.23
CA LEU A 164 -10.21 -20.00 5.65
C LEU A 164 -10.29 -18.49 5.39
N ILE A 165 -11.35 -18.05 4.72
CA ILE A 165 -11.77 -16.65 4.66
C ILE A 165 -12.88 -16.45 5.69
N LYS A 166 -12.63 -15.66 6.74
CA LYS A 166 -13.57 -15.55 7.88
C LYS A 166 -14.89 -14.90 7.48
N GLU A 167 -14.85 -13.92 6.58
CA GLU A 167 -16.03 -13.14 6.16
C GLU A 167 -17.06 -14.00 5.40
N THR A 168 -16.61 -15.04 4.70
CA THR A 168 -17.49 -15.98 3.97
C THR A 168 -17.63 -17.32 4.67
N ASN A 169 -16.83 -17.58 5.71
CA ASN A 169 -16.66 -18.88 6.37
C ASN A 169 -16.33 -20.03 5.40
N GLN A 170 -15.70 -19.71 4.26
CA GLN A 170 -15.31 -20.69 3.25
C GLN A 170 -13.87 -21.14 3.47
N THR A 171 -13.64 -22.44 3.37
CA THR A 171 -12.31 -23.05 3.44
C THR A 171 -11.94 -23.68 2.10
N THR A 172 -10.79 -23.33 1.56
CA THR A 172 -10.20 -23.95 0.37
C THR A 172 -8.92 -24.68 0.78
N VAL A 173 -8.80 -25.97 0.47
CA VAL A 173 -7.58 -26.73 0.77
C VAL A 173 -6.63 -26.66 -0.42
N LEU A 174 -5.48 -26.02 -0.23
CA LEU A 174 -4.41 -26.02 -1.21
C LEU A 174 -3.63 -27.33 -1.14
N ASP A 175 -3.29 -27.86 -2.31
CA ASP A 175 -2.33 -28.95 -2.46
C ASP A 175 -1.00 -28.38 -2.93
N LEU A 176 0.02 -28.42 -2.06
CA LEU A 176 1.37 -27.94 -2.33
C LEU A 176 2.35 -29.08 -2.61
N SER A 177 1.87 -30.26 -3.03
CA SER A 177 2.72 -31.42 -3.35
C SER A 177 3.69 -31.18 -4.49
N ASP A 178 3.39 -30.22 -5.38
CA ASP A 178 4.33 -29.72 -6.39
C ASP A 178 5.59 -29.11 -5.75
N ARG A 179 5.46 -28.47 -4.58
CA ARG A 179 6.57 -27.85 -3.82
C ARG A 179 7.27 -28.83 -2.86
N LYS A 180 6.88 -30.12 -2.87
CA LYS A 180 7.39 -31.16 -1.96
C LYS A 180 8.91 -31.16 -1.82
N LYS A 181 9.64 -31.12 -2.94
CA LYS A 181 11.11 -31.18 -2.92
C LYS A 181 11.71 -30.06 -2.08
N ILE A 182 11.30 -28.82 -2.36
CA ILE A 182 11.80 -27.62 -1.67
C ILE A 182 11.41 -27.67 -0.19
N TYR A 183 10.18 -28.08 0.13
CA TYR A 183 9.71 -28.13 1.52
C TYR A 183 10.37 -29.24 2.35
N GLU A 184 10.69 -30.39 1.75
CA GLU A 184 11.46 -31.45 2.42
C GLU A 184 12.92 -31.04 2.64
N GLU A 185 13.56 -30.44 1.62
CA GLU A 185 14.94 -29.96 1.70
C GLU A 185 15.11 -28.86 2.76
N ASN A 186 14.11 -28.00 2.94
CA ASN A 186 14.09 -26.96 3.97
C ASN A 186 13.56 -27.44 5.33
N GLY A 187 13.26 -28.73 5.48
CA GLY A 187 12.83 -29.32 6.76
C GLY A 187 11.43 -28.92 7.23
N VAL A 188 10.59 -28.37 6.35
CA VAL A 188 9.17 -28.08 6.64
C VAL A 188 8.42 -29.40 6.82
N TYR A 189 8.70 -30.36 5.93
CA TYR A 189 8.14 -31.71 5.97
C TYR A 189 9.25 -32.76 6.07
N LYS A 190 8.88 -33.93 6.61
CA LYS A 190 9.68 -35.15 6.56
C LYS A 190 8.80 -36.30 6.10
N ASN A 191 9.02 -36.77 4.88
CA ASN A 191 8.22 -37.80 4.22
C ASN A 191 6.71 -37.48 4.22
N GLY A 192 6.36 -36.22 3.95
CA GLY A 192 4.98 -35.74 3.94
C GLY A 192 4.39 -35.46 5.33
N LYS A 193 5.11 -35.71 6.42
CA LYS A 193 4.68 -35.29 7.76
C LYS A 193 5.19 -33.90 8.09
N LEU A 194 4.31 -33.00 8.53
CA LEU A 194 4.70 -31.66 8.97
C LEU A 194 5.62 -31.76 10.19
N VAL A 195 6.75 -31.07 10.15
CA VAL A 195 7.75 -31.13 11.22
C VAL A 195 7.42 -30.18 12.36
N THR A 196 7.02 -28.94 12.04
CA THR A 196 6.68 -27.90 13.02
C THR A 196 5.38 -27.20 12.62
N PRO A 197 4.45 -26.96 13.57
CA PRO A 197 3.25 -26.18 13.30
C PRO A 197 3.61 -24.84 12.67
N THR A 198 3.08 -24.58 11.47
CA THR A 198 3.40 -23.40 10.68
C THR A 198 2.10 -22.83 10.15
N ASP A 199 1.86 -21.55 10.46
CA ASP A 199 0.71 -20.82 9.95
C ASP A 199 1.08 -20.10 8.64
N VAL A 200 0.08 -19.87 7.81
CA VAL A 200 0.25 -19.03 6.63
C VAL A 200 0.34 -17.55 7.04
N MET A 201 0.89 -16.74 6.16
CA MET A 201 1.06 -15.29 6.35
C MET A 201 0.23 -14.53 5.31
N PRO A 202 -1.04 -14.19 5.62
CA PRO A 202 -1.83 -13.36 4.74
C PRO A 202 -1.31 -11.92 4.75
N ASN A 203 -1.18 -11.33 3.57
CA ASN A 203 -0.82 -9.94 3.39
C ASN A 203 -2.07 -9.07 3.22
N SER A 204 -1.88 -7.75 3.35
CA SER A 204 -2.88 -6.75 2.96
C SER A 204 -3.13 -6.78 1.44
N PHE A 205 -4.01 -5.90 0.94
CA PHE A 205 -4.23 -5.74 -0.49
C PHE A 205 -2.92 -5.37 -1.19
N SER A 206 -2.61 -6.12 -2.23
CA SER A 206 -1.60 -5.77 -3.23
C SER A 206 -2.18 -4.82 -4.28
N VAL A 207 -3.45 -5.04 -4.65
CA VAL A 207 -4.19 -4.30 -5.67
C VAL A 207 -5.64 -4.10 -5.22
N LEU A 208 -6.19 -2.93 -5.51
CA LEU A 208 -7.63 -2.65 -5.60
C LEU A 208 -7.87 -2.02 -6.97
N ALA A 209 -8.56 -2.74 -7.86
CA ALA A 209 -8.80 -2.31 -9.22
C ALA A 209 -10.29 -2.00 -9.44
N PRO A 210 -10.64 -0.91 -10.13
CA PRO A 210 -12.01 -0.71 -10.61
C PRO A 210 -12.41 -1.81 -11.59
N VAL A 211 -13.62 -2.35 -11.41
CA VAL A 211 -14.25 -3.27 -12.36
C VAL A 211 -15.72 -2.89 -12.51
N ASP A 212 -16.23 -2.97 -13.73
CA ASP A 212 -17.65 -2.75 -14.07
C ASP A 212 -18.07 -3.92 -14.97
N GLU A 213 -18.35 -5.06 -14.34
CA GLU A 213 -18.64 -6.32 -15.06
C GLU A 213 -20.00 -6.24 -15.78
N ASN A 214 -20.98 -5.51 -15.23
CA ASN A 214 -22.33 -5.39 -15.79
C ASN A 214 -22.50 -4.18 -16.73
N ARG A 215 -21.49 -3.29 -16.82
CA ARG A 215 -21.47 -2.09 -17.67
C ARG A 215 -22.56 -1.09 -17.32
N ASP A 216 -22.92 -0.99 -16.05
CA ASP A 216 -23.90 0.00 -15.57
C ASP A 216 -23.29 1.37 -15.29
N GLY A 217 -21.96 1.50 -15.40
CA GLY A 217 -21.21 2.72 -15.16
C GLY A 217 -20.82 2.94 -13.70
N ILE A 218 -21.24 2.05 -12.79
CA ILE A 218 -20.90 2.06 -11.36
C ILE A 218 -19.89 0.93 -11.11
N CYS A 219 -18.65 1.28 -10.77
CA CYS A 219 -17.64 0.25 -10.55
C CYS A 219 -17.72 -0.38 -9.16
N GLU A 220 -17.50 -1.68 -9.13
CA GLU A 220 -16.99 -2.39 -7.97
C GLU A 220 -15.46 -2.25 -7.84
N LEU A 221 -14.95 -2.66 -6.68
CA LEU A 221 -13.51 -2.82 -6.45
C LEU A 221 -13.14 -4.30 -6.37
N LYS A 222 -12.24 -4.73 -7.24
CA LYS A 222 -11.60 -6.03 -7.16
C LYS A 222 -10.33 -5.93 -6.32
N GLY A 223 -10.30 -6.58 -5.17
CA GLY A 223 -9.15 -6.65 -4.26
C GLY A 223 -8.37 -7.95 -4.41
N VAL A 224 -7.04 -7.86 -4.38
CA VAL A 224 -6.14 -9.03 -4.43
C VAL A 224 -5.22 -9.03 -3.21
N GLN A 225 -5.32 -10.07 -2.38
CA GLN A 225 -4.40 -10.33 -1.28
C GLN A 225 -3.51 -11.52 -1.62
N ARG A 226 -2.27 -11.48 -1.13
CA ARG A 226 -1.33 -12.58 -1.28
C ARG A 226 -1.23 -13.34 0.03
N VAL A 227 -1.27 -14.66 -0.04
CA VAL A 227 -1.02 -15.54 1.11
C VAL A 227 0.36 -16.15 0.93
N SER A 228 1.27 -15.76 1.81
CA SER A 228 2.62 -16.31 1.86
C SER A 228 2.65 -17.56 2.75
N GLY A 229 3.52 -18.49 2.41
CA GLY A 229 3.71 -19.78 3.05
C GLY A 229 4.76 -19.72 4.15
N VAL A 230 5.79 -20.56 4.04
CA VAL A 230 6.83 -20.68 5.08
C VAL A 230 7.79 -19.49 5.14
N ALA A 231 7.75 -18.62 4.12
CA ALA A 231 8.48 -17.36 4.06
C ALA A 231 7.68 -16.33 3.24
N ASN A 232 7.95 -15.03 3.42
CA ASN A 232 7.19 -14.00 2.70
C ASN A 232 7.33 -14.12 1.16
N ALA A 233 8.50 -14.55 0.69
CA ALA A 233 8.75 -14.80 -0.73
C ALA A 233 8.05 -16.07 -1.26
N ASP A 234 7.68 -17.01 -0.39
CA ASP A 234 6.95 -18.24 -0.76
C ASP A 234 5.46 -17.91 -0.92
N THR A 235 5.07 -17.37 -2.07
CA THR A 235 3.65 -17.12 -2.35
C THR A 235 2.95 -18.43 -2.66
N ILE A 236 1.97 -18.83 -1.85
CA ILE A 236 1.24 -20.11 -2.03
C ILE A 236 -0.17 -19.92 -2.58
N ALA A 237 -0.75 -18.73 -2.40
CA ALA A 237 -2.06 -18.39 -2.95
C ALA A 237 -2.29 -16.89 -3.12
N TYR A 238 -3.27 -16.57 -3.95
CA TYR A 238 -3.90 -15.26 -4.06
C TYR A 238 -5.36 -15.38 -3.62
N VAL A 239 -5.82 -14.45 -2.80
CA VAL A 239 -7.23 -14.30 -2.46
C VAL A 239 -7.78 -13.11 -3.21
N GLU A 240 -8.70 -13.36 -4.13
CA GLU A 240 -9.41 -12.32 -4.87
C GLU A 240 -10.75 -12.05 -4.20
N SER A 241 -11.14 -10.77 -4.14
CA SER A 241 -12.38 -10.32 -3.55
C SER A 241 -13.03 -9.26 -4.45
N LEU A 242 -14.36 -9.21 -4.46
CA LEU A 242 -15.12 -8.16 -5.14
C LEU A 242 -15.98 -7.41 -4.14
N TRP A 243 -15.91 -6.08 -4.18
CA TRP A 243 -16.59 -5.21 -3.25
C TRP A 243 -17.49 -4.23 -3.99
N LYS A 244 -18.75 -4.14 -3.57
CA LYS A 244 -19.72 -3.17 -4.08
C LYS A 244 -20.07 -2.16 -3.00
N TRP A 245 -20.15 -0.89 -3.34
CA TRP A 245 -20.62 0.13 -2.41
C TRP A 245 -22.12 -0.04 -2.16
N ASP A 246 -22.51 -0.13 -0.89
CA ASP A 246 -23.91 -0.10 -0.46
C ASP A 246 -24.10 1.09 0.47
N LYS A 247 -24.52 2.22 -0.14
CA LYS A 247 -24.90 3.51 0.46
C LYS A 247 -23.83 4.17 1.34
N THR A 248 -23.35 3.49 2.37
CA THR A 248 -22.41 3.98 3.39
C THR A 248 -21.17 3.11 3.56
N SER A 249 -21.15 1.88 3.02
CA SER A 249 -20.03 0.96 3.25
C SER A 249 -19.81 0.00 2.08
N TRP A 250 -18.59 -0.51 1.96
CA TRP A 250 -18.24 -1.59 1.04
C TRP A 250 -18.81 -2.93 1.53
N LYS A 251 -19.47 -3.66 0.63
CA LYS A 251 -20.01 -5.00 0.88
C LYS A 251 -19.28 -6.01 0.00
N LEU A 252 -18.74 -7.03 0.64
CA LEU A 252 -18.15 -8.18 -0.04
C LEU A 252 -19.23 -8.90 -0.85
N GLN A 253 -19.00 -9.08 -2.14
CA GLN A 253 -19.90 -9.78 -3.07
C GLN A 253 -19.43 -11.21 -3.31
N LYS A 254 -18.13 -11.39 -3.57
CA LYS A 254 -17.49 -12.69 -3.81
C LYS A 254 -16.06 -12.66 -3.26
N ALA A 255 -15.59 -13.81 -2.82
CA ALA A 255 -14.19 -14.04 -2.50
C ALA A 255 -13.78 -15.43 -2.97
N GLU A 256 -12.57 -15.58 -3.49
CA GLU A 256 -12.04 -16.86 -3.97
C GLU A 256 -10.55 -17.00 -3.66
N VAL A 257 -10.12 -18.23 -3.37
CA VAL A 257 -8.71 -18.57 -3.17
C VAL A 257 -8.19 -19.24 -4.44
N LYS A 258 -7.12 -18.69 -5.02
CA LYS A 258 -6.39 -19.27 -6.15
C LYS A 258 -5.01 -19.71 -5.70
N LYS A 259 -4.67 -20.98 -5.93
CA LYS A 259 -3.31 -21.48 -5.69
C LYS A 259 -2.33 -20.69 -6.57
N ALA A 260 -1.19 -20.32 -6.00
CA ALA A 260 -0.09 -19.76 -6.78
C ALA A 260 0.71 -20.89 -7.43
N GLU A 261 0.92 -20.77 -8.74
CA GLU A 261 1.83 -21.66 -9.48
C GLU A 261 3.28 -21.39 -9.06
N MET A 262 4.13 -22.40 -9.25
CA MET A 262 5.56 -22.33 -8.94
C MET A 262 6.38 -21.77 -10.10
#